data_AF-A0A920BFF8-F1
#
_entry.id   AF-A0A920BFF8-F1
#
_cell.length_a   1.000
_cell.length_b   1.000
_cell.length_c   1.000
_cell.angle_alpha   90.00
_cell.angle_beta   90.00
_cell.angle_gamma   90.00
#
_symmetry.space_group_name_H-M   'P 1'
#
loop_
_entity.id
_entity.type
_entity.pdbx_description
1 polymer ?
#
loop_
_entity_poly.entity_id
_entity_poly.type
_entity_poly.pdbx_seq_one_letter_code
_entity_poly.pdbx_strand_id
1 'polypeptide(L)' 'MEHLLNCIKEPTVCHKCFEEFKKDPSISPSLRDYTLLDVGFTDIGIQVWCRRHERNVCHVNFDGNQLESDFRCIEPV' A
#
# COMPACT_ATOMS: atom_id res chain seq x y z
N MET A 1 -9.73 -17.42 6.94
CA MET A 1 -10.07 -16.31 7.86
C MET A 1 -8.85 -15.66 8.49
N GLU A 2 -7.76 -16.40 8.79
CA GLU A 2 -6.52 -15.81 9.32
C GLU A 2 -5.96 -14.68 8.42
N HIS A 3 -6.08 -14.80 7.09
CA HIS A 3 -5.69 -13.76 6.13
C HIS A 3 -6.53 -12.46 6.20
N LEU A 4 -7.61 -12.43 7.00
CA LEU A 4 -8.43 -11.24 7.23
C LEU A 4 -7.97 -10.45 8.47
N LEU A 5 -7.03 -10.99 9.25
CA LEU A 5 -6.47 -10.32 10.42
C LEU A 5 -5.36 -9.33 10.02
N ASN A 6 -5.12 -8.34 10.88
CA ASN A 6 -3.99 -7.43 10.69
C ASN A 6 -2.66 -8.15 10.99
N CYS A 7 -2.01 -8.62 9.92
CA CYS A 7 -0.73 -9.32 9.97
C CYS A 7 0.40 -8.52 9.29
N ILE A 8 0.26 -7.20 9.16
CA ILE A 8 1.23 -6.33 8.46
C ILE A 8 2.53 -6.23 9.29
N LYS A 9 3.66 -6.66 8.71
CA LYS A 9 4.99 -6.55 9.34
C LYS A 9 5.76 -5.31 8.90
N GLU A 10 5.62 -4.91 7.64
CA GLU A 10 6.30 -3.76 7.06
C GLU A 10 5.32 -2.94 6.21
N PRO A 11 5.37 -1.60 6.27
CA PRO A 11 4.49 -0.76 5.47
C PRO A 11 4.97 -0.71 4.01
N THR A 12 4.04 -0.82 3.07
CA THR A 12 4.30 -0.53 1.66
C THR A 12 4.39 0.98 1.46
N VAL A 13 5.56 1.53 1.13
CA VAL A 13 5.76 2.97 0.89
C VAL A 13 6.73 3.19 -0.27
N CYS A 14 6.71 4.38 -0.87
CA CYS A 14 7.75 4.72 -1.84
C CYS A 14 9.09 4.99 -1.13
N HIS A 15 10.19 4.70 -1.82
CA HIS A 15 11.53 4.90 -1.28
C HIS A 15 11.82 6.36 -0.85
N LYS A 16 11.26 7.34 -1.58
CA LYS A 16 11.46 8.76 -1.22
C LYS A 16 10.77 9.14 0.08
N CYS A 17 9.53 8.69 0.30
CA CYS A 17 8.85 8.90 1.58
C CYS A 17 9.65 8.30 2.74
N PHE A 18 10.17 7.10 2.55
CA PHE A 18 11.01 6.44 3.55
C PHE A 18 12.26 7.25 3.87
N GLU A 19 13.01 7.71 2.86
CA GLU A 19 14.25 8.47 3.06
C GLU A 19 14.00 9.86 3.66
N GLU A 20 12.93 10.55 3.27
CA GLU A 20 12.55 11.84 3.85
C GLU A 20 12.16 11.69 5.32
N PHE A 21 11.32 10.70 5.64
CA PHE A 21 10.92 10.41 7.01
C PHE A 21 12.09 9.95 7.88
N LYS A 22 13.02 9.17 7.32
CA LYS A 22 14.25 8.73 8.01
C LYS A 22 15.17 9.92 8.33
N LYS A 23 15.23 10.91 7.45
CA LYS A 23 16.03 12.14 7.65
C LYS A 23 15.40 13.06 8.69
N ASP A 24 14.08 13.17 8.69
CA ASP A 24 13.33 13.97 9.67
C ASP A 24 12.09 13.21 10.14
N PRO A 25 12.20 12.40 11.21
CA PRO A 25 11.05 11.69 11.78
C PRO A 25 10.01 12.61 12.41
N SER A 26 10.31 13.90 12.63
CA SER A 26 9.36 14.85 13.24
C SER A 26 8.34 15.39 12.23
N ILE A 27 8.57 15.16 10.92
CA ILE A 27 7.71 15.64 9.83
C ILE A 27 6.27 15.10 9.89
N SER A 28 6.06 13.97 10.58
CA SER A 28 4.76 13.30 10.70
C SER A 28 4.76 12.32 11.88
N PRO A 29 3.61 12.03 12.53
CA PRO A 29 3.53 11.07 13.63
C PRO A 29 4.00 9.65 13.28
N SER A 30 3.85 9.25 12.01
CA SER A 30 4.34 7.98 11.49
C SER A 30 4.65 8.04 10.00
N LEU A 31 5.43 7.07 9.51
CA LEU A 31 5.70 6.90 8.08
C LEU A 31 4.41 6.59 7.29
N ARG A 32 3.44 5.91 7.91
CA ARG A 32 2.13 5.65 7.33
C ARG A 32 1.36 6.95 7.12
N ASP A 33 1.34 7.83 8.12
CA ASP A 33 0.66 9.13 8.05
C ASP A 33 1.38 10.10 7.11
N TYR A 34 2.71 9.97 7.00
CA TYR A 34 3.50 10.78 6.07
C TYR A 34 3.22 10.42 4.61
N THR A 35 3.01 9.13 4.32
CA THR A 35 2.86 8.62 2.96
C THR A 35 1.42 8.79 2.46
N LEU A 36 1.25 9.24 1.22
CA LEU A 36 -0.05 9.27 0.55
C LEU A 36 -0.04 8.24 -0.58
N LEU A 37 -0.75 7.14 -0.37
CA LEU A 37 -0.88 6.07 -1.37
C LEU A 37 -2.28 6.07 -1.95
N ASP A 38 -2.35 5.83 -3.25
CA ASP A 38 -3.54 5.34 -3.92
C ASP A 38 -3.35 3.84 -4.18
N VAL A 39 -4.40 3.07 -3.91
CA VAL A 39 -4.44 1.63 -4.17
C VAL A 39 -5.67 1.35 -5.03
N GLY A 40 -5.48 0.70 -6.17
CA GLY A 40 -6.57 0.47 -7.11
C GLY A 40 -6.29 -0.66 -8.09
N PHE A 41 -7.36 -1.14 -8.73
CA PHE A 41 -7.28 -2.08 -9.84
C PHE A 41 -6.85 -1.38 -11.13
N THR A 42 -6.16 -2.13 -11.96
CA THR A 42 -5.68 -1.81 -13.30
C THR A 42 -6.02 -2.98 -14.21
N ASP A 43 -5.82 -2.82 -15.53
CA ASP A 43 -6.12 -3.88 -16.51
C ASP A 43 -5.39 -5.21 -16.24
N ILE A 44 -4.26 -5.18 -15.53
CA ILE A 44 -3.42 -6.37 -15.27
C ILE A 44 -3.41 -6.81 -13.80
N GLY A 45 -4.03 -6.07 -12.88
CA GLY A 45 -4.02 -6.41 -11.45
C GLY A 45 -4.14 -5.19 -10.55
N ILE A 46 -3.37 -5.12 -9.45
CA ILE A 46 -3.44 -4.01 -8.48
C ILE A 46 -2.19 -3.16 -8.49
N GLN A 47 -2.39 -1.85 -8.44
CA GLN A 47 -1.33 -0.86 -8.35
C GLN A 47 -1.38 -0.12 -7.02
N VAL A 48 -0.19 0.12 -6.47
CA VAL A 48 0.06 1.02 -5.35
C VAL A 48 0.90 2.19 -5.88
N TRP A 49 0.33 3.39 -5.81
CA TRP A 49 0.92 4.61 -6.33
C TRP A 49 1.16 5.61 -5.21
N CYS A 50 2.33 6.23 -5.16
CA CYS A 50 2.60 7.31 -4.21
C CYS A 50 2.22 8.66 -4.84
N ARG A 51 1.21 9.32 -4.26
CA ARG A 51 0.76 10.66 -4.69
C ARG A 51 1.77 11.76 -4.39
N ARG A 52 2.53 11.66 -3.29
CA ARG A 52 3.50 12.71 -2.91
C ARG A 52 4.63 12.87 -3.91
N HIS A 53 5.08 11.75 -4.49
CA HIS A 53 6.26 11.74 -5.37
C HIS A 53 5.94 11.30 -6.79
N GLU A 54 4.67 11.08 -7.11
CA GLU A 54 4.17 10.64 -8.42
C GLU A 54 4.95 9.43 -8.96
N ARG A 55 5.01 8.36 -8.15
CA ARG A 55 5.81 7.18 -8.45
C ARG A 55 5.10 5.88 -8.13
N ASN A 56 5.39 4.88 -8.97
CA ASN A 56 5.05 3.49 -8.70
C ASN A 56 5.73 3.00 -7.43
N VAL A 57 4.92 2.45 -6.52
CA VAL A 57 5.41 1.75 -5.33
C VAL A 57 5.40 0.25 -5.59
N CYS A 58 4.28 -0.26 -6.11
CA CYS A 58 4.12 -1.65 -6.48
C CYS A 58 3.08 -1.77 -7.60
N HIS A 59 3.29 -2.68 -8.54
CA HIS A 59 2.27 -3.10 -9.50
C HIS A 59 2.28 -4.61 -9.54
N VAL A 60 1.24 -5.22 -8.97
CA VAL A 60 1.06 -6.66 -8.97
C VAL A 60 0.32 -7.01 -10.26
N ASN A 61 1.04 -7.61 -11.19
CA ASN A 61 0.45 -8.24 -12.36
C ASN A 61 -0.07 -9.62 -11.95
N PHE A 62 -1.36 -9.86 -12.18
CA PHE A 62 -1.98 -11.16 -11.92
C PHE A 62 -1.76 -12.16 -13.04
N ASP A 63 -1.20 -11.72 -14.18
CA ASP A 63 -0.90 -12.55 -15.35
C ASP A 63 -2.15 -13.30 -15.87
N GLY A 64 -3.30 -12.60 -15.84
CA GLY A 64 -4.60 -13.17 -16.19
C GLY A 64 -5.18 -14.15 -15.17
N ASN A 65 -4.48 -14.42 -14.06
CA ASN A 65 -4.97 -15.33 -13.03
C ASN A 65 -6.01 -14.67 -12.13
N GLN A 66 -7.04 -15.44 -11.78
CA GLN A 66 -7.95 -15.07 -10.70
C GLN A 66 -7.30 -15.45 -9.37
N LEU A 67 -6.82 -14.47 -8.62
CA LEU A 67 -6.26 -14.70 -7.29
C LEU A 67 -7.37 -14.97 -6.27
N GLU A 68 -7.12 -15.87 -5.33
CA GLU A 68 -7.92 -15.95 -4.10
C GLU A 68 -7.59 -14.70 -3.27
N SER A 69 -8.45 -13.69 -3.37
CA SER A 69 -8.22 -12.40 -2.73
C SER A 69 -9.53 -11.82 -2.25
N ASP A 70 -9.57 -11.38 -1.00
CA ASP A 70 -10.71 -10.66 -0.43
C ASP A 70 -10.37 -9.17 -0.34
N PHE A 71 -10.96 -8.36 -1.23
CA PHE A 71 -10.78 -6.92 -1.27
C PHE A 71 -11.94 -6.15 -0.63
N ARG A 72 -12.82 -6.85 0.10
CA ARG A 72 -13.99 -6.24 0.74
C ARG A 72 -13.60 -5.66 2.11
N CYS A 73 -14.23 -4.54 2.46
CA CYS A 73 -14.30 -4.11 3.85
C CYS A 73 -15.36 -4.97 4.54
N ILE A 74 -14.95 -6.05 5.21
CA ILE A 74 -15.90 -6.87 5.99
C ILE A 74 -16.13 -6.14 7.31
N GLU A 75 -17.23 -5.38 7.37
CA GLU A 75 -17.78 -4.93 8.65
C GLU A 75 -18.56 -6.10 9.27
N PRO A 76 -18.27 -6.53 10.51
CA PRO A 76 -19.16 -7.45 11.20
C PRO A 76 -20.51 -6.77 11.40
N VAL A 77 -21.58 -7.42 10.93
CA VAL A 77 -22.97 -7.05 11.20
C VAL A 77 -23.29 -7.25 12.68
#